data_AF-A0A6B3FKY7-F1
#
_entry.id   AF-A0A6B3FKY7-F1
#
_cell.length_a   1.000
_cell.length_b   1.000
_cell.length_c   1.000
_cell.angle_alpha   90.00
_cell.angle_beta   90.00
_cell.angle_gamma   90.00
#
_symmetry.space_group_name_H-M   'P 1'
#
loop_
_entity.id
_entity.type
_entity.pdbx_description
1 polymer ?
#
loop_
_entity_poly.entity_id
_entity_poly.type
_entity_poly.pdbx_seq_one_letter_code
_entity_poly.pdbx_strand_id
1 'polypeptide(L)'
;HKPAIEPGRYPQAVLSPSGDYLIAGNLAFDLEAKQGRCFEDEGGTAHLTLATVTDDGIAYGAENARDASEALSGGGLPVAMDFATWSTERLSRNARLPGTETTGVGVFRWTDRQDRTHLIGYPRTG
;
A
#
# COMPACT_ATOMS: atom_id res chain seq x y z
N HIS A 1 -28.30 -26.40 -6.72
CA HIS A 1 -27.37 -25.69 -5.82
C HIS A 1 -26.77 -24.52 -6.59
N LYS A 2 -27.11 -23.28 -6.23
CA LYS A 2 -26.40 -22.09 -6.75
C LYS A 2 -25.19 -21.88 -5.83
N PRO A 3 -23.95 -21.89 -6.33
CA PRO A 3 -22.82 -21.57 -5.47
C PRO A 3 -23.04 -20.15 -4.93
N ALA A 4 -22.98 -20.00 -3.61
CA ALA A 4 -22.84 -18.69 -3.01
C ALA A 4 -21.45 -18.20 -3.43
N ILE A 5 -21.40 -17.21 -4.32
CA ILE A 5 -20.19 -16.41 -4.48
C ILE A 5 -20.10 -15.65 -3.16
N GLU A 6 -19.30 -16.13 -2.22
CA GLU A 6 -18.90 -15.28 -1.12
C GLU A 6 -18.22 -14.06 -1.73
N PRO A 7 -18.62 -12.83 -1.36
CA PRO A 7 -17.93 -11.64 -1.83
C PRO A 7 -16.46 -11.83 -1.45
N GLY A 8 -15.59 -11.89 -2.48
CA GLY A 8 -14.16 -11.86 -2.24
C GLY A 8 -13.84 -10.64 -1.38
N ARG A 9 -12.76 -10.70 -0.59
CA ARG A 9 -12.22 -9.50 0.06
C ARG A 9 -11.86 -8.52 -1.06
N TYR A 10 -12.75 -7.57 -1.34
CA TYR A 10 -12.45 -6.49 -2.27
C TYR A 10 -11.23 -5.74 -1.73
N PRO A 11 -10.29 -5.34 -2.61
CA PRO A 11 -9.15 -4.56 -2.17
C PRO A 11 -9.66 -3.31 -1.45
N GLN A 12 -9.19 -3.10 -0.23
CA GLN A 12 -9.59 -1.95 0.56
C GLN A 12 -9.06 -0.68 -0.12
N ALA A 13 -9.97 0.25 -0.44
CA ALA A 13 -9.61 1.56 -0.96
C ALA A 13 -8.98 2.42 0.13
N VAL A 14 -7.85 3.05 -0.18
CA VAL A 14 -7.12 3.95 0.72
C VAL A 14 -6.84 5.25 -0.03
N LEU A 15 -7.23 6.38 0.59
CA LEU A 15 -6.97 7.72 0.08
C LEU A 15 -5.69 8.29 0.70
N SER A 16 -5.00 9.16 -0.04
CA SER A 16 -4.01 10.06 0.58
C SER A 16 -4.72 11.00 1.56
N PRO A 17 -4.01 11.52 2.59
CA PRO A 17 -4.58 12.50 3.51
C PRO A 17 -5.23 13.72 2.83
N SER A 18 -4.68 14.19 1.71
CA SER A 18 -5.23 15.28 0.88
C SER A 18 -6.47 14.86 0.09
N GLY A 19 -6.61 13.57 -0.20
CA GLY A 19 -7.66 13.01 -1.05
C GLY A 19 -7.35 13.04 -2.54
N ASP A 20 -6.16 13.45 -2.96
CA ASP A 20 -5.79 13.57 -4.39
C ASP A 20 -5.39 12.21 -4.99
N TYR A 21 -4.93 11.27 -4.17
CA TYR A 21 -4.54 9.93 -4.59
C TYR A 21 -5.42 8.85 -3.96
N LEU A 22 -5.73 7.82 -4.75
CA LEU A 22 -6.46 6.64 -4.30
C LEU A 22 -5.73 5.38 -4.74
N ILE A 23 -5.59 4.42 -3.83
CA ILE A 23 -5.08 3.08 -4.13
C ILE A 23 -6.08 2.02 -3.69
N ALA A 24 -6.07 0.87 -4.37
CA ALA A 24 -6.84 -0.30 -3.98
C ALA A 24 -6.19 -1.57 -4.55
N GLY A 25 -5.50 -2.35 -3.72
CA GLY A 25 -4.83 -3.57 -4.19
C GLY A 25 -3.70 -3.21 -5.17
N ASN A 26 -3.76 -3.71 -6.39
CA ASN A 26 -2.81 -3.38 -7.46
C ASN A 26 -3.21 -2.13 -8.28
N LEU A 27 -4.25 -1.41 -7.87
CA LEU A 27 -4.75 -0.22 -8.56
C LEU A 27 -4.25 1.06 -7.90
N ALA A 28 -3.90 2.05 -8.71
CA ALA A 28 -3.53 3.40 -8.28
C ALA A 28 -4.21 4.44 -9.17
N PHE A 29 -4.71 5.51 -8.56
CA PHE A 29 -5.45 6.58 -9.22
C PHE A 29 -4.97 7.95 -8.73
N ASP A 30 -4.63 8.80 -9.69
CA ASP A 30 -4.45 10.24 -9.50
C ASP A 30 -5.79 10.90 -9.84
N LEU A 31 -6.49 11.39 -8.82
CA LEU A 31 -7.84 11.90 -8.96
C LEU A 31 -7.86 13.32 -9.52
N GLU A 32 -6.80 14.10 -9.30
CA GLU A 32 -6.65 15.44 -9.86
C GLU A 32 -6.39 15.35 -11.36
N ALA A 33 -5.40 14.54 -11.76
CA ALA A 33 -5.04 14.33 -13.15
C ALA A 33 -6.02 13.42 -13.91
N LYS A 34 -6.94 12.75 -13.19
CA LYS A 34 -7.90 11.77 -13.71
C LYS A 34 -7.23 10.60 -14.43
N GLN A 35 -6.13 10.13 -13.85
CA GLN A 35 -5.34 9.03 -14.39
C GLN A 35 -5.42 7.82 -13.47
N GLY A 36 -5.29 6.63 -14.03
CA GLY A 36 -5.26 5.39 -13.27
C GLY A 36 -4.36 4.35 -13.91
N ARG A 37 -3.77 3.50 -13.08
CA ARG A 37 -2.93 2.38 -13.51
C ARG A 37 -3.28 1.12 -12.73
N CYS A 38 -3.30 0.01 -13.46
CA CYS A 38 -3.31 -1.33 -12.91
C CYS A 38 -1.90 -1.91 -12.98
N PHE A 39 -1.37 -2.38 -11.85
CA PHE A 39 -0.06 -3.03 -11.75
C PHE A 39 -0.19 -4.56 -11.76
N GLU A 40 -0.92 -5.07 -12.74
CA GLU A 40 -1.05 -6.50 -13.02
C GLU A 40 0.00 -6.93 -14.05
N ASP A 41 0.49 -8.17 -13.94
CA ASP A 41 1.39 -8.73 -14.93
C ASP A 41 0.63 -9.26 -16.16
N GLU A 42 1.35 -9.61 -17.23
CA GLU A 42 0.75 -10.20 -18.44
C GLU A 42 0.06 -11.55 -18.19
N GLY A 43 0.39 -12.22 -17.07
CA GLY A 43 -0.22 -13.48 -16.63
C GLY A 43 -1.55 -13.30 -15.89
N GLY A 44 -1.99 -12.06 -15.67
CA GLY A 44 -3.25 -11.76 -14.97
C GLY A 44 -3.21 -12.05 -13.47
N THR A 45 -2.01 -12.13 -12.89
CA THR A 45 -1.86 -12.34 -11.44
C THR A 45 -1.35 -11.04 -10.81
N ALA A 46 -2.13 -10.50 -9.87
CA ALA A 46 -1.73 -9.31 -9.12
C ALA A 46 -0.53 -9.65 -8.21
N HIS A 47 0.68 -9.36 -8.70
CA HIS A 47 1.89 -9.52 -7.92
C HIS A 47 2.09 -8.39 -6.92
N LEU A 48 1.44 -7.24 -7.06
CA LEU A 48 1.62 -6.07 -6.21
C LEU A 48 0.35 -5.74 -5.42
N THR A 49 0.48 -5.53 -4.12
CA THR A 49 -0.57 -4.95 -3.28
C THR A 49 -0.10 -3.66 -2.62
N LEU A 50 -0.68 -2.53 -3.03
CA LEU A 50 -0.51 -1.22 -2.40
C LEU A 50 -1.39 -1.12 -1.15
N ALA A 51 -0.86 -0.48 -0.10
CA ALA A 51 -1.47 -0.45 1.23
C ALA A 51 -1.58 0.95 1.85
N THR A 52 -0.66 1.85 1.52
CA THR A 52 -0.63 3.24 2.03
C THR A 52 -0.23 4.17 0.91
N VAL A 53 -0.75 5.40 0.90
CA VAL A 53 -0.36 6.45 -0.05
C VAL A 53 -0.22 7.77 0.68
N THR A 54 0.78 8.56 0.27
CA THR A 54 1.13 9.86 0.86
C THR A 54 0.61 11.02 0.01
N ASP A 55 0.60 12.22 0.58
CA ASP A 55 0.22 13.45 -0.14
C ASP A 55 1.22 13.87 -1.21
N ASP A 56 2.46 13.39 -1.15
CA ASP A 56 3.48 13.65 -2.18
C ASP A 56 3.50 12.61 -3.30
N GLY A 57 2.45 11.78 -3.41
CA GLY A 57 2.27 10.87 -4.53
C GLY A 57 3.16 9.64 -4.46
N ILE A 58 3.52 9.18 -3.26
CA ILE A 58 4.21 7.90 -3.06
C ILE A 58 3.27 6.89 -2.42
N ALA A 59 3.04 5.78 -3.10
CA ALA A 59 2.33 4.62 -2.55
C ALA A 59 3.30 3.55 -2.06
N TYR A 60 3.01 2.95 -0.92
CA TYR A 60 3.77 1.86 -0.33
C TYR A 60 2.95 0.59 -0.34
N GLY A 61 3.61 -0.53 -0.65
CA GLY A 61 2.98 -1.84 -0.75
C GLY A 61 4.00 -2.96 -0.71
N ALA A 62 3.57 -4.15 -1.09
CA ALA A 62 4.46 -5.29 -1.20
C ALA A 62 4.10 -6.19 -2.38
N GLU A 63 5.12 -6.76 -3.02
CA GLU A 63 4.92 -7.84 -3.97
C GLU A 63 4.62 -9.16 -3.25
N ASN A 64 3.76 -10.00 -3.82
CA ASN A 64 3.34 -11.30 -3.30
C ASN A 64 2.66 -11.26 -1.93
N ALA A 65 2.21 -10.08 -1.49
CA ALA A 65 1.28 -9.95 -0.37
C ALA A 65 -0.16 -10.13 -0.86
N ARG A 66 -0.95 -10.93 -0.14
CA ARG A 66 -2.34 -11.26 -0.50
C ARG A 66 -3.28 -10.07 -0.32
N ASP A 67 -3.00 -9.22 0.66
CA ASP A 67 -3.77 -8.01 0.94
C ASP A 67 -2.91 -6.93 1.63
N ALA A 68 -3.48 -5.74 1.78
CA ALA A 68 -2.82 -4.61 2.41
C ALA A 68 -2.42 -4.89 3.87
N SER A 69 -3.21 -5.69 4.60
CA SER A 69 -2.88 -6.04 5.99
C SER A 69 -1.64 -6.93 6.05
N GLU A 70 -1.49 -7.88 5.14
CA GLU A 70 -0.29 -8.72 5.04
C GLU A 70 0.93 -7.88 4.69
N ALA A 71 0.83 -6.99 3.69
CA ALA A 71 1.91 -6.07 3.32
C ALA A 71 2.38 -5.22 4.52
N LEU A 72 1.44 -4.61 5.25
CA LEU A 72 1.74 -3.79 6.44
C LEU A 72 2.28 -4.60 7.63
N SER A 73 2.02 -5.90 7.68
CA SER A 73 2.59 -6.80 8.69
C SER A 73 4.01 -7.30 8.34
N GLY A 74 4.55 -6.89 7.19
CA GLY A 74 5.86 -7.30 6.70
C GLY A 74 5.85 -8.55 5.82
N GLY A 75 4.69 -8.96 5.31
CA GLY A 75 4.58 -9.99 4.30
C GLY A 75 4.96 -9.47 2.91
N GLY A 76 5.45 -10.37 2.05
CA GLY A 76 5.84 -10.03 0.68
C GLY A 76 7.19 -9.31 0.56
N LEU A 77 7.44 -8.70 -0.60
CA LEU A 77 8.64 -7.89 -0.87
C LEU A 77 8.25 -6.41 -0.91
N PRO A 78 8.73 -5.59 0.05
CA PRO A 78 8.37 -4.17 0.13
C PRO A 78 8.66 -3.39 -1.17
N VAL A 79 7.71 -2.56 -1.59
CA VAL A 79 7.77 -1.73 -2.79
C VAL A 79 7.27 -0.32 -2.49
N ALA A 80 7.91 0.67 -3.14
CA ALA A 80 7.37 2.01 -3.32
C ALA A 80 6.92 2.20 -4.77
N MET A 81 5.83 2.92 -4.97
CA MET A 81 5.32 3.34 -6.27
C MET A 81 5.22 4.86 -6.29
N ASP A 82 5.63 5.46 -7.39
CA ASP A 82 5.65 6.91 -7.58
C ASP A 82 4.59 7.30 -8.62
N PHE A 83 3.65 8.18 -8.26
CA PHE A 83 2.60 8.67 -9.16
C PHE A 83 3.12 9.58 -10.28
N ALA A 84 4.24 10.29 -10.08
CA ALA A 84 4.82 11.16 -11.10
C ALA A 84 5.40 10.34 -12.27
N THR A 85 6.02 9.20 -11.96
CA THR A 85 6.66 8.33 -12.97
C THR A 85 5.85 7.08 -13.31
N TRP A 86 4.83 6.79 -12.49
CA TRP A 86 4.06 5.55 -12.50
C TRP A 86 4.92 4.28 -12.45
N SER A 87 6.09 4.36 -11.80
CA SER A 87 7.05 3.28 -11.67
C SER A 87 6.99 2.65 -10.28
N THR A 88 7.51 1.43 -10.15
CA THR A 88 7.67 0.73 -8.88
C THR A 88 9.14 0.48 -8.60
N GLU A 89 9.54 0.61 -7.34
CA GLU A 89 10.88 0.31 -6.85
C GLU A 89 10.80 -0.66 -5.67
N ARG A 90 11.59 -1.73 -5.72
CA ARG A 90 11.75 -2.64 -4.57
C ARG A 90 12.60 -1.98 -3.50
N LEU A 91 12.06 -1.91 -2.29
CA LEU A 91 12.80 -1.46 -1.12
C LEU A 91 13.62 -2.61 -0.53
N SER A 92 14.43 -2.31 0.49
CA SER A 92 15.14 -3.33 1.26
C SER A 92 14.14 -4.36 1.83
N ARG A 93 14.51 -5.65 1.86
CA ARG A 93 13.62 -6.72 2.36
C ARG A 93 13.15 -6.52 3.80
N ASN A 94 13.92 -5.79 4.60
CA ASN A 94 13.62 -5.48 6.01
C ASN A 94 12.97 -4.09 6.18
N ALA A 95 12.62 -3.40 5.09
CA ALA A 95 11.89 -2.15 5.16
C ALA A 95 10.52 -2.40 5.79
N ARG A 96 10.14 -1.52 6.71
CA ARG A 96 8.77 -1.48 7.23
C ARG A 96 8.00 -0.43 6.46
N LEU A 97 6.75 -0.74 6.16
CA LEU A 97 5.85 0.18 5.48
C LEU A 97 5.10 1.02 6.52
N PRO A 98 4.86 2.32 6.24
CA PRO A 98 3.98 3.12 7.08
C PRO A 98 2.56 2.56 6.96
N GLY A 99 1.86 2.37 8.08
CA GLY A 99 0.45 1.98 8.08
C GLY A 99 -0.49 3.13 7.74
N THR A 100 -0.02 4.36 7.91
CA THR A 100 -0.66 5.60 7.48
C THR A 100 0.41 6.69 7.43
N GLU A 101 0.16 7.74 6.65
CA GLU A 101 0.95 8.94 6.63
C GLU A 101 0.03 10.11 7.00
N THR A 102 0.53 11.05 7.79
CA THR A 102 -0.22 12.25 8.16
C THR A 102 0.73 13.42 8.33
N THR A 103 0.54 14.47 7.53
CA THR A 103 1.25 15.76 7.68
C THR A 103 2.79 15.61 7.66
N GLY A 104 3.31 14.80 6.74
CA GLY A 104 4.73 14.53 6.59
C GLY A 104 5.29 13.54 7.63
N VAL A 105 4.45 12.78 8.33
CA VAL A 105 4.86 11.80 9.33
C VAL A 105 4.34 10.42 8.94
N GLY A 106 5.26 9.49 8.71
CA GLY A 106 4.93 8.07 8.54
C GLY A 106 4.70 7.43 9.90
N VAL A 107 3.54 6.79 10.10
CA VAL A 107 3.20 6.07 11.33
C VAL A 107 3.39 4.58 11.09
N PHE A 108 4.24 3.96 11.90
CA PHE A 108 4.60 2.55 11.79
C PHE A 108 4.08 1.78 12.99
N ARG A 109 3.43 0.65 12.72
CA ARG A 109 3.00 -0.29 13.75
C ARG A 109 4.08 -1.33 13.99
N TRP A 110 4.32 -1.67 15.25
CA TRP A 110 5.13 -2.83 15.59
C TRP A 110 4.64 -3.51 16.85
N THR A 111 4.89 -4.81 16.93
CA THR A 111 4.56 -5.62 18.11
C THR A 111 5.86 -5.93 18.84
N ASP A 112 5.88 -5.70 20.15
CA ASP A 112 7.03 -6.07 20.99
C ASP A 112 7.01 -7.57 21.37
N ARG A 113 8.01 -8.00 22.14
CA ARG A 113 8.11 -9.41 22.60
C ARG A 113 7.01 -9.85 23.57
N GLN A 114 6.18 -8.92 24.04
CA GLN A 114 5.08 -9.17 24.98
C GLN A 114 3.73 -9.07 24.26
N ASP A 115 3.72 -9.15 22.93
CA ASP A 115 2.54 -9.00 22.07
C ASP A 115 1.81 -7.65 22.21
N ARG A 116 2.51 -6.62 22.67
CA ARG A 116 1.93 -5.27 22.77
C ARG A 116 2.13 -4.50 21.48
N THR A 117 1.05 -3.91 20.98
CA THR A 117 1.09 -3.05 19.80
C THR A 117 1.58 -1.66 20.17
N HIS A 118 2.55 -1.17 19.40
CA HIS A 118 3.13 0.15 19.53
C HIS A 118 3.01 0.90 18.20
N LEU A 119 2.88 2.22 18.30
CA LEU A 119 2.96 3.14 17.16
C LEU A 119 4.20 4.00 17.32
N ILE A 120 4.95 4.16 16.24
CA ILE A 120 6.08 5.10 16.17
C ILE A 120 5.93 5.97 14.93
N GLY A 121 6.06 7.28 15.11
CA GLY A 121 6.06 8.25 14.03
C GLY A 121 7.48 8.62 13.65
N TYR A 122 7.78 8.63 12.35
CA TYR A 122 9.01 9.21 11.83
C TYR A 122 8.66 10.37 10.89
N PRO A 123 9.28 11.56 11.06
CA PRO A 123 9.15 12.61 10.08
C PRO A 123 9.76 12.12 8.75
N ARG A 124 9.10 12.45 7.66
CA ARG A 124 9.59 12.15 6.32
C ARG A 124 10.87 12.95 6.08
N THR A 125 11.95 12.26 5.78
CA THR A 125 13.19 12.87 5.31
C THR A 125 13.11 12.96 3.79
N GLY A 126 13.18 14.18 3.26
CA GLY A 126 13.24 14.44 1.81
C GLY A 126 14.57 14.07 1.20
#